data_AF-A0A7V2H818-F1
#
_entry.id   AF-A0A7V2H818-F1
#
_cell.length_a   1.000
_cell.length_b   1.000
_cell.length_c   1.000
_cell.angle_alpha   90.00
_cell.angle_beta   90.00
_cell.angle_gamma   90.00
#
_symmetry.space_group_name_H-M   'P 1'
#
loop_
_entity.id
_entity.type
_entity.pdbx_description
1 polymer ?
#
loop_
_entity_poly.entity_id
_entity_poly.type
_entity_poly.pdbx_seq_one_letter_code
_entity_poly.pdbx_strand_id
1 'polypeptide(L)'
;MPFSGKATYSAGATLPEIAEDVSDLIAINSPHDTPLLDALGDAARPARSTVHEWLEDTLLPNESTVDDASIANPATETTFGVADVGVFRAGDLVRNGDSEEIMLVTAVNTGAATITVTRAYGGTTVGTIVDDRVLRIVGNAALEGADADSARFTARSRKVNYTQIFSATVEVSGSELAVRQIGVADELEYQKAQRTRELIRDLENSVINGVAPASDPQGTSTVRRSMRGLLSFISTHVFEPGVDGFPADTTLTEEQLNLALRTIWNSSAGTIDLIVVGGTQKRAINQFVASSRRFTPASDSFKDMVST
;
A
#
# COMPACT_ATOMS: atom_id res chain seq x y z
N MET A 1 83.89 -2.60 7.43
CA MET A 1 83.06 -1.85 8.40
C MET A 1 81.61 -2.11 8.04
N PRO A 2 80.85 -2.87 8.85
CA PRO A 2 79.47 -3.22 8.53
C PRO A 2 78.55 -2.01 8.77
N PHE A 3 77.60 -1.84 7.86
CA PHE A 3 76.53 -0.84 7.89
C PHE A 3 75.60 -1.12 9.08
N SER A 4 75.56 -0.23 10.07
CA SER A 4 74.56 -0.27 11.14
C SER A 4 73.33 0.54 10.71
N GLY A 5 72.37 -0.12 10.07
CA GLY A 5 71.03 0.43 9.92
C GLY A 5 70.40 0.65 11.30
N LYS A 6 69.74 1.80 11.49
CA LYS A 6 69.01 2.16 12.71
C LYS A 6 67.98 1.05 13.02
N ALA A 7 68.16 0.31 14.10
CA ALA A 7 67.26 -0.78 14.49
C ALA A 7 65.94 -0.20 15.02
N THR A 8 64.82 -0.61 14.42
CA THR A 8 63.47 -0.03 14.61
C THR A 8 62.84 -0.30 15.98
N TYR A 9 63.45 -1.13 16.83
CA TYR A 9 62.85 -1.60 18.10
C TYR A 9 63.04 -0.66 19.30
N SER A 10 63.87 0.39 19.19
CA SER A 10 64.16 1.32 20.30
C SER A 10 63.19 2.50 20.37
N ALA A 11 62.11 2.45 19.60
CA ALA A 11 61.28 3.59 19.26
C ALA A 11 59.86 3.25 19.73
N GLY A 12 59.39 3.95 20.76
CA GLY A 12 58.15 3.63 21.49
C GLY A 12 56.90 3.67 20.60
N ALA A 13 55.76 3.26 21.16
CA ALA A 13 54.49 3.05 20.44
C ALA A 13 53.89 4.28 19.72
N THR A 14 54.50 5.46 19.86
CA THR A 14 54.05 6.72 19.25
C THR A 14 55.24 7.39 18.54
N LEU A 15 55.59 6.87 17.36
CA LEU A 15 56.58 7.50 16.48
C LEU A 15 55.86 8.39 15.47
N PRO A 16 56.17 9.69 15.38
CA PRO A 16 55.59 10.58 14.36
C PRO A 16 56.09 10.30 12.93
N GLU A 17 57.05 9.38 12.75
CA GLU A 17 57.67 9.05 11.45
C GLU A 17 57.07 7.79 10.79
N ILE A 18 56.31 6.98 11.51
CA ILE A 18 55.65 5.78 10.98
C ILE A 18 54.21 6.16 10.62
N ALA A 19 53.88 6.17 9.33
CA ALA A 19 52.49 6.31 8.89
C ALA A 19 51.67 5.13 9.46
N GLU A 20 50.54 5.44 10.10
CA GLU A 20 49.61 4.40 10.57
C GLU A 20 49.09 3.61 9.36
N ASP A 21 49.24 2.29 9.40
CA ASP A 21 48.77 1.38 8.35
C ASP A 21 47.26 1.18 8.49
N VAL A 22 46.51 2.17 8.03
CA VAL A 22 45.05 2.15 7.92
C VAL A 22 44.68 2.03 6.45
N SER A 23 43.74 1.12 6.14
CA SER A 23 43.19 0.99 4.79
C SER A 23 42.56 2.31 4.35
N ASP A 24 42.84 2.73 3.12
CA ASP A 24 42.39 3.99 2.53
C ASP A 24 40.88 4.01 2.15
N LEU A 25 40.07 3.27 2.89
CA LEU A 25 38.64 3.06 2.62
C LEU A 25 37.84 3.24 3.91
N ILE A 26 36.96 4.23 3.92
CA ILE A 26 35.94 4.36 4.96
C ILE A 26 34.74 3.48 4.56
N ALA A 27 34.58 2.34 5.23
CA ALA A 27 33.42 1.47 5.07
C ALA A 27 32.20 2.08 5.78
N ILE A 28 31.13 2.29 5.03
CA ILE A 28 29.87 2.80 5.56
C ILE A 28 29.00 1.61 5.96
N ASN A 29 28.83 1.42 7.26
CA ASN A 29 27.84 0.50 7.79
C ASN A 29 26.51 1.25 7.96
N SER A 30 25.66 1.26 6.93
CA SER A 30 24.41 2.00 6.99
C SER A 30 23.27 1.29 6.25
N PRO A 31 22.05 1.26 6.82
CA PRO A 31 20.87 0.67 6.22
C PRO A 31 20.31 1.57 5.10
N HIS A 32 21.01 1.63 3.97
CA HIS A 32 20.66 2.42 2.79
C HIS A 32 19.87 1.65 1.74
N ASP A 33 19.44 0.43 2.04
CA ASP A 33 18.57 -0.30 1.14
C ASP A 33 17.23 0.43 1.12
N THR A 34 16.93 1.06 -0.02
CA THR A 34 15.60 1.59 -0.33
C THR A 34 14.83 0.58 -1.18
N PRO A 35 14.36 -0.54 -0.59
CA PRO A 35 13.81 -1.66 -1.34
C PRO A 35 12.53 -1.28 -2.08
N LEU A 36 11.75 -0.32 -1.59
CA LEU A 36 10.53 0.11 -2.26
C LEU A 36 10.87 0.93 -3.50
N LEU A 37 11.83 1.86 -3.40
CA LEU A 37 12.24 2.66 -4.56
C LEU A 37 12.90 1.78 -5.62
N ASP A 38 13.69 0.78 -5.22
CA ASP A 38 14.30 -0.18 -6.15
C ASP A 38 13.25 -1.03 -6.86
N ALA A 39 12.25 -1.54 -6.12
CA ALA A 39 11.15 -2.33 -6.70
C ALA A 39 10.22 -1.52 -7.62
N LEU A 40 9.97 -0.24 -7.31
CA LEU A 40 9.17 0.65 -8.16
C LEU A 40 9.93 1.09 -9.42
N GLY A 41 11.25 1.20 -9.32
CA GLY A 41 12.12 1.67 -10.39
C GLY A 41 11.90 3.14 -10.77
N ASP A 42 12.52 3.54 -11.87
CA ASP A 42 12.40 4.89 -12.39
C ASP A 42 11.01 5.13 -12.99
N ALA A 43 10.44 6.29 -12.67
CA ALA A 43 9.16 6.70 -13.22
C ALA A 43 9.25 6.81 -14.75
N ALA A 44 8.38 6.07 -15.46
CA ALA A 44 8.31 6.12 -16.92
C ALA A 44 8.00 7.53 -17.47
N ARG A 45 7.38 8.40 -16.66
CA ARG A 45 7.08 9.78 -17.00
C ARG A 45 7.45 10.71 -15.84
N PRO A 46 8.41 11.62 -16.01
CA PRO A 46 8.76 12.58 -14.97
C PRO A 46 7.66 13.64 -14.80
N ALA A 47 7.41 14.07 -13.56
CA ALA A 47 6.52 15.19 -13.28
C ALA A 47 7.11 16.50 -13.82
N ARG A 48 6.33 17.23 -14.62
CA ARG A 48 6.73 18.53 -15.22
C ARG A 48 6.22 19.74 -14.45
N SER A 49 5.32 19.51 -13.51
CA SER A 49 4.66 20.53 -12.69
C SER A 49 4.88 20.20 -11.21
N THR A 50 4.67 21.21 -10.35
CA THR A 50 4.64 21.01 -8.90
C THR A 50 3.46 20.17 -8.43
N VAL A 51 2.45 20.03 -9.29
CA VAL A 51 1.27 19.19 -9.09
C VAL A 51 1.27 18.08 -10.14
N HIS A 52 1.10 16.84 -9.69
CA HIS A 52 0.81 15.70 -10.53
C HIS A 52 -0.66 15.34 -10.39
N GLU A 53 -1.39 15.24 -11.49
CA GLU A 53 -2.81 14.92 -11.51
C GLU A 53 -3.10 13.72 -12.40
N TRP A 54 -4.06 12.91 -11.98
CA TRP A 54 -4.58 11.79 -12.74
C TRP A 54 -6.10 11.69 -12.56
N LEU A 55 -6.76 10.99 -13.48
CA LEU A 55 -8.19 10.73 -13.43
C LEU A 55 -8.42 9.28 -13.02
N GLU A 56 -9.30 9.08 -12.05
CA GLU A 56 -9.80 7.77 -11.65
C GLU A 56 -11.28 7.67 -12.01
N ASP A 57 -11.68 6.51 -12.50
CA ASP A 57 -13.07 6.15 -12.77
C ASP A 57 -13.33 4.80 -12.13
N THR A 58 -14.56 4.58 -11.72
CA THR A 58 -14.99 3.31 -11.14
C THR A 58 -16.01 2.68 -12.06
N LEU A 59 -16.14 1.35 -12.01
CA LEU A 59 -17.27 0.71 -12.66
C LEU A 59 -18.54 0.98 -11.85
N LEU A 60 -19.70 0.84 -12.49
CA LEU A 60 -20.97 0.82 -11.76
C LEU A 60 -20.92 -0.29 -10.70
N PRO A 61 -21.22 0.03 -9.42
CA PRO A 61 -21.29 -0.99 -8.39
C PRO A 61 -22.37 -2.02 -8.74
N ASN A 62 -22.10 -3.28 -8.40
CA ASN A 62 -23.00 -4.42 -8.56
C ASN A 62 -23.44 -5.00 -7.22
N GLU A 63 -23.03 -4.39 -6.11
CA GLU A 63 -23.32 -4.81 -4.75
C GLU A 63 -23.67 -3.60 -3.89
N SER A 64 -24.49 -3.82 -2.86
CA SER A 64 -24.77 -2.88 -1.78
C SER A 64 -25.04 -3.69 -0.51
N THR A 65 -25.24 -3.05 0.64
CA THR A 65 -25.61 -3.73 1.89
C THR A 65 -27.05 -3.42 2.25
N VAL A 66 -27.72 -4.38 2.91
CA VAL A 66 -28.92 -4.09 3.70
C VAL A 66 -28.50 -3.10 4.79
N ASP A 67 -29.27 -2.03 4.92
CA ASP A 67 -29.11 -1.00 5.97
C ASP A 67 -30.51 -0.74 6.52
N ASP A 68 -30.94 -1.64 7.39
CA ASP A 68 -32.26 -1.63 8.00
C ASP A 68 -32.25 -2.28 9.39
N ALA A 69 -32.07 -1.42 10.39
CA ALA A 69 -32.09 -1.84 11.79
C ALA A 69 -33.50 -2.25 12.29
N SER A 70 -34.56 -2.07 11.49
CA SER A 70 -35.96 -2.26 11.90
C SER A 70 -36.72 -3.29 11.04
N ILE A 71 -36.03 -4.36 10.63
CA ILE A 71 -36.65 -5.50 9.94
C ILE A 71 -37.72 -6.13 10.84
N ALA A 72 -39.00 -6.00 10.45
CA ALA A 72 -40.12 -6.48 11.23
C ALA A 72 -40.26 -8.01 11.19
N ASN A 73 -40.04 -8.61 10.01
CA ASN A 73 -39.94 -10.07 9.88
C ASN A 73 -38.95 -10.45 8.77
N PRO A 74 -37.77 -10.99 9.13
CA PRO A 74 -36.68 -11.25 8.19
C PRO A 74 -37.03 -12.25 7.09
N ALA A 75 -38.05 -13.10 7.29
CA ALA A 75 -38.48 -14.11 6.35
C ALA A 75 -39.65 -13.67 5.44
N THR A 76 -40.32 -12.56 5.72
CA THR A 76 -41.51 -12.16 4.94
C THR A 76 -41.49 -10.71 4.48
N GLU A 77 -40.55 -9.92 4.97
CA GLU A 77 -40.43 -8.52 4.60
C GLU A 77 -40.05 -8.37 3.12
N THR A 78 -40.80 -7.51 2.44
CA THR A 78 -40.68 -7.23 1.01
C THR A 78 -40.12 -5.85 0.73
N THR A 79 -40.00 -4.99 1.74
CA THR A 79 -39.45 -3.64 1.61
C THR A 79 -38.50 -3.41 2.76
N PHE A 80 -37.26 -3.06 2.46
CA PHE A 80 -36.21 -2.83 3.46
C PHE A 80 -35.22 -1.79 2.96
N GLY A 81 -34.51 -1.17 3.91
CA GLY A 81 -33.46 -0.19 3.66
C GLY A 81 -32.18 -0.80 3.08
N VAL A 82 -31.50 -0.03 2.22
CA VAL A 82 -30.19 -0.37 1.66
C VAL A 82 -29.26 0.83 1.68
N ALA A 83 -27.97 0.62 1.89
CA ALA A 83 -26.99 1.69 2.03
C ALA A 83 -26.89 2.55 0.76
N ASP A 84 -26.79 1.91 -0.41
CA ASP A 84 -26.69 2.59 -1.71
C ASP A 84 -27.81 2.17 -2.65
N VAL A 85 -28.98 2.79 -2.49
CA VAL A 85 -30.19 2.50 -3.29
C VAL A 85 -30.00 2.76 -4.79
N GLY A 86 -29.11 3.67 -5.18
CA GLY A 86 -28.82 4.00 -6.59
C GLY A 86 -28.09 2.90 -7.35
N VAL A 87 -27.67 1.84 -6.67
CA VAL A 87 -27.07 0.64 -7.28
C VAL A 87 -28.13 -0.20 -8.00
N PHE A 88 -29.35 -0.22 -7.47
CA PHE A 88 -30.45 -1.06 -7.92
C PHE A 88 -31.38 -0.34 -8.88
N ARG A 89 -32.04 -1.11 -9.74
CA ARG A 89 -33.19 -0.68 -10.55
C ARG A 89 -34.29 -1.73 -10.49
N ALA A 90 -35.51 -1.31 -10.84
CA ALA A 90 -36.60 -2.26 -11.05
C ALA A 90 -36.22 -3.29 -12.12
N GLY A 91 -36.58 -4.55 -11.90
CA GLY A 91 -36.19 -5.68 -12.74
C GLY A 91 -34.86 -6.35 -12.34
N ASP A 92 -34.08 -5.78 -11.42
CA ASP A 92 -32.86 -6.44 -10.96
C ASP A 92 -33.17 -7.69 -10.13
N LEU A 93 -32.46 -8.77 -10.42
CA LEU A 93 -32.41 -9.96 -9.59
C LEU A 93 -31.26 -9.80 -8.60
N VAL A 94 -31.59 -9.87 -7.31
CA VAL A 94 -30.64 -9.67 -6.22
C VAL A 94 -30.56 -10.91 -5.34
N ARG A 95 -29.35 -11.20 -4.87
CA ARG A 95 -29.07 -12.30 -3.93
C ARG A 95 -28.61 -11.72 -2.60
N ASN A 96 -29.16 -12.25 -1.51
CA ASN A 96 -28.80 -11.82 -0.16
C ASN A 96 -27.69 -12.70 0.43
N GLY A 97 -26.46 -12.18 0.44
CA GLY A 97 -25.27 -12.88 0.92
C GLY A 97 -25.11 -14.25 0.28
N ASP A 98 -24.88 -15.26 1.13
CA ASP A 98 -24.74 -16.65 0.71
C ASP A 98 -26.09 -17.39 0.58
N SER A 99 -27.23 -16.74 0.88
CA SER A 99 -28.56 -17.35 0.74
C SER A 99 -28.79 -17.88 -0.66
N GLU A 100 -29.49 -19.00 -0.80
CA GLU A 100 -29.93 -19.50 -2.12
C GLU A 100 -31.08 -18.67 -2.71
N GLU A 101 -31.63 -17.73 -1.93
CA GLU A 101 -32.73 -16.88 -2.35
C GLU A 101 -32.29 -15.88 -3.42
N ILE A 102 -33.07 -15.87 -4.51
CA ILE A 102 -33.07 -14.78 -5.48
C ILE A 102 -34.35 -13.97 -5.26
N MET A 103 -34.19 -12.66 -5.17
CA MET A 103 -35.30 -11.71 -5.04
C MET A 103 -35.36 -10.84 -6.28
N LEU A 104 -36.57 -10.52 -6.75
CA LEU A 104 -36.78 -9.59 -7.86
C LEU A 104 -37.09 -8.20 -7.31
N VAL A 105 -36.30 -7.20 -7.65
CA VAL A 105 -36.58 -5.80 -7.31
C VAL A 105 -37.75 -5.29 -8.17
N THR A 106 -38.85 -4.91 -7.53
CA THR A 106 -40.05 -4.40 -8.21
C THR A 106 -40.12 -2.88 -8.20
N ALA A 107 -39.57 -2.23 -7.16
CA ALA A 107 -39.51 -0.79 -7.06
C ALA A 107 -38.29 -0.35 -6.25
N VAL A 108 -37.79 0.84 -6.57
CA VAL A 108 -36.66 1.49 -5.92
C VAL A 108 -37.10 2.88 -5.49
N ASN A 109 -36.94 3.21 -4.21
CA ASN A 109 -37.28 4.52 -3.66
C ASN A 109 -36.02 5.23 -3.17
N THR A 110 -35.50 6.15 -3.99
CA THR A 110 -34.30 6.91 -3.68
C THR A 110 -34.48 7.91 -2.53
N GLY A 111 -35.69 8.43 -2.32
CA GLY A 111 -35.97 9.40 -1.25
C GLY A 111 -36.01 8.78 0.15
N ALA A 112 -36.36 7.49 0.23
CA ALA A 112 -36.40 6.73 1.47
C ALA A 112 -35.27 5.70 1.62
N ALA A 113 -34.35 5.62 0.65
CA ALA A 113 -33.27 4.62 0.60
C ALA A 113 -33.75 3.16 0.74
N THR A 114 -34.91 2.85 0.18
CA THR A 114 -35.53 1.50 0.29
C THR A 114 -35.72 0.86 -1.08
N ILE A 115 -35.63 -0.48 -1.10
CA ILE A 115 -36.03 -1.29 -2.25
C ILE A 115 -37.25 -2.13 -1.88
N THR A 116 -38.13 -2.36 -2.85
CA THR A 116 -39.23 -3.31 -2.73
C THR A 116 -38.95 -4.50 -3.62
N VAL A 117 -39.10 -5.70 -3.07
CA VAL A 117 -38.75 -6.95 -3.73
C VAL A 117 -39.88 -7.98 -3.67
N THR A 118 -39.91 -8.85 -4.67
CA THR A 118 -40.65 -10.11 -4.61
C THR A 118 -39.69 -11.20 -4.12
N ARG A 119 -40.04 -11.84 -3.00
CA ARG A 119 -39.27 -12.92 -2.36
C ARG A 119 -39.40 -14.24 -3.12
N ALA A 120 -38.48 -15.17 -2.86
CA ALA A 120 -38.51 -16.53 -3.44
C ALA A 120 -38.69 -16.56 -4.97
N TYR A 121 -38.07 -15.62 -5.68
CA TYR A 121 -38.20 -15.54 -7.13
C TYR A 121 -37.67 -16.81 -7.78
N GLY A 122 -38.39 -17.31 -8.79
CA GLY A 122 -38.06 -18.58 -9.45
C GLY A 122 -38.25 -19.84 -8.59
N GLY A 123 -38.98 -19.74 -7.47
CA GLY A 123 -39.21 -20.87 -6.55
C GLY A 123 -38.04 -21.15 -5.61
N THR A 124 -37.15 -20.17 -5.42
CA THR A 124 -36.01 -20.27 -4.51
C THR A 124 -36.44 -20.27 -3.04
N THR A 125 -35.65 -20.91 -2.18
CA THR A 125 -35.93 -20.98 -0.74
C THR A 125 -35.69 -19.62 -0.10
N VAL A 126 -36.65 -19.13 0.70
CA VAL A 126 -36.54 -17.85 1.40
C VAL A 126 -35.40 -17.87 2.42
N GLY A 127 -34.51 -16.87 2.34
CA GLY A 127 -33.48 -16.61 3.33
C GLY A 127 -33.90 -15.54 4.33
N THR A 128 -33.22 -15.46 5.47
CA THR A 128 -33.43 -14.36 6.42
C THR A 128 -32.71 -13.11 5.94
N ILE A 129 -33.43 -11.99 5.83
CA ILE A 129 -32.81 -10.67 5.68
C ILE A 129 -32.29 -10.24 7.05
N VAL A 130 -31.05 -9.79 7.08
CA VAL A 130 -30.40 -9.27 8.28
C VAL A 130 -29.68 -7.99 7.86
N ASP A 131 -29.62 -7.04 8.77
CA ASP A 131 -28.82 -5.83 8.63
C ASP A 131 -27.35 -6.17 8.31
N ASP A 132 -26.66 -5.25 7.63
CA ASP A 132 -25.26 -5.37 7.18
C ASP A 132 -24.96 -6.52 6.20
N ARG A 133 -25.98 -7.24 5.71
CA ARG A 133 -25.76 -8.29 4.71
C ARG A 133 -25.55 -7.71 3.31
N VAL A 134 -24.54 -8.22 2.61
CA VAL A 134 -24.24 -7.84 1.23
C VAL A 134 -25.32 -8.38 0.29
N LEU A 135 -25.94 -7.48 -0.46
CA LEU A 135 -26.84 -7.73 -1.56
C LEU A 135 -26.08 -7.63 -2.88
N ARG A 136 -26.06 -8.73 -3.64
CA ARG A 136 -25.39 -8.80 -4.94
C ARG A 136 -26.40 -8.83 -6.07
N ILE A 137 -26.21 -7.97 -7.07
CA ILE A 137 -26.98 -8.00 -8.31
C ILE A 137 -26.47 -9.16 -9.17
N VAL A 138 -27.36 -10.10 -9.47
CA VAL A 138 -27.10 -11.22 -10.39
C VAL A 138 -27.24 -10.76 -11.84
N GLY A 139 -28.23 -9.92 -12.10
CA GLY A 139 -28.49 -9.37 -13.42
C GLY A 139 -29.88 -8.74 -13.47
N ASN A 140 -30.15 -8.00 -14.53
CA ASN A 140 -31.47 -7.42 -14.75
C ASN A 140 -32.33 -8.32 -15.64
N ALA A 141 -33.56 -8.56 -15.20
CA ALA A 141 -34.58 -9.30 -15.93
C ALA A 141 -35.57 -8.32 -16.57
N ALA A 142 -35.17 -7.72 -17.70
CA ALA A 142 -36.04 -6.83 -18.47
C ALA A 142 -37.21 -7.60 -19.11
N LEU A 143 -38.38 -6.95 -19.19
CA LEU A 143 -39.55 -7.50 -19.86
C LEU A 143 -39.43 -7.40 -21.37
N GLU A 144 -39.93 -8.40 -22.09
CA GLU A 144 -39.96 -8.39 -23.55
C GLU A 144 -40.87 -7.27 -24.06
N GLY A 145 -40.33 -6.40 -24.93
CA GLY A 145 -41.08 -5.28 -25.52
C GLY A 145 -41.21 -4.03 -24.64
N ALA A 146 -40.52 -3.99 -23.48
CA ALA A 146 -40.45 -2.79 -22.65
C ALA A 146 -39.57 -1.69 -23.28
N ASP A 147 -39.83 -0.44 -22.93
CA ASP A 147 -38.97 0.68 -23.27
C ASP A 147 -37.56 0.49 -22.68
N ALA A 148 -36.55 1.06 -23.35
CA ALA A 148 -35.18 1.00 -22.87
C ALA A 148 -35.02 1.74 -21.54
N ASP A 149 -34.33 1.11 -20.60
CA ASP A 149 -33.98 1.73 -19.31
C ASP A 149 -33.08 2.96 -19.51
N SER A 150 -33.11 3.86 -18.52
CA SER A 150 -32.21 5.00 -18.49
C SER A 150 -30.74 4.56 -18.41
N ALA A 151 -29.89 5.23 -19.17
CA ALA A 151 -28.46 4.97 -19.17
C ALA A 151 -27.84 5.36 -17.81
N ARG A 152 -27.01 4.48 -17.26
CA ARG A 152 -26.22 4.73 -16.05
C ARG A 152 -24.81 5.18 -16.45
N PHE A 153 -24.27 6.14 -15.70
CA PHE A 153 -22.94 6.69 -15.94
C PHE A 153 -22.17 6.74 -14.64
N THR A 154 -20.85 6.53 -14.73
CA THR A 154 -19.90 6.88 -13.66
C THR A 154 -19.19 8.16 -14.06
N ALA A 155 -18.76 8.92 -13.05
CA ALA A 155 -18.08 10.19 -13.25
C ALA A 155 -16.61 10.03 -12.88
N ARG A 156 -15.73 10.50 -13.77
CA ARG A 156 -14.29 10.53 -13.51
C ARG A 156 -13.99 11.53 -12.40
N SER A 157 -13.27 11.07 -11.39
CA SER A 157 -12.75 11.90 -10.31
C SER A 157 -11.30 12.29 -10.60
N ARG A 158 -10.94 13.54 -10.32
CA ARG A 158 -9.55 13.99 -10.40
C ARG A 158 -8.84 13.76 -9.08
N LYS A 159 -7.69 13.09 -9.12
CA LYS A 159 -6.78 12.93 -7.99
C LYS A 159 -5.52 13.73 -8.23
N VAL A 160 -4.88 14.15 -7.14
CA VAL A 160 -3.69 15.00 -7.17
C VAL A 160 -2.65 14.56 -6.15
N ASN A 161 -1.38 14.75 -6.48
CA ASN A 161 -0.26 14.74 -5.54
C ASN A 161 0.67 15.92 -5.83
N TYR A 162 1.48 16.30 -4.84
CA TYR A 162 2.41 17.43 -4.93
C TYR A 162 3.85 16.94 -4.87
N THR A 163 4.74 17.61 -5.60
CA THR A 163 6.19 17.35 -5.51
C THR A 163 6.77 17.99 -4.24
N GLN A 164 7.78 17.37 -3.64
CA GLN A 164 8.47 17.92 -2.46
C GLN A 164 9.92 18.28 -2.80
N ILE A 165 10.45 19.30 -2.15
CA ILE A 165 11.87 19.67 -2.25
C ILE A 165 12.61 19.01 -1.10
N PHE A 166 13.63 18.21 -1.42
CA PHE A 166 14.56 17.63 -0.47
C PHE A 166 15.87 18.40 -0.54
N SER A 167 16.41 18.79 0.61
CA SER A 167 17.65 19.58 0.69
C SER A 167 18.48 19.15 1.89
N ALA A 168 19.76 18.92 1.67
CA ALA A 168 20.76 18.72 2.71
C ALA A 168 21.97 19.61 2.41
N THR A 169 22.55 20.21 3.45
CA THR A 169 23.67 21.14 3.33
C THR A 169 24.98 20.41 3.61
N VAL A 170 26.01 20.70 2.80
CA VAL A 170 27.39 20.27 3.02
C VAL A 170 28.25 21.51 3.15
N GLU A 171 29.09 21.57 4.17
CA GLU A 171 30.05 22.63 4.40
C GLU A 171 31.40 21.99 4.74
N VAL A 172 32.46 22.39 4.02
CA VAL A 172 33.84 21.94 4.25
C VAL A 172 34.73 23.18 4.20
N SER A 173 35.69 23.28 5.14
CA SER A 173 36.62 24.40 5.18
C SER A 173 37.62 24.35 4.02
N GLY A 174 37.99 25.51 3.47
CA GLY A 174 39.00 25.59 2.41
C GLY A 174 40.38 25.08 2.84
N SER A 175 40.71 25.14 4.14
CA SER A 175 41.95 24.55 4.66
C SER A 175 41.87 23.02 4.70
N GLU A 176 40.69 22.47 4.98
CA GLU A 176 40.46 21.04 5.06
C GLU A 176 40.49 20.39 3.67
N LEU A 177 39.94 21.06 2.66
CA LEU A 177 40.06 20.62 1.26
C LEU A 177 41.51 20.64 0.73
N ALA A 178 42.36 21.50 1.27
CA ALA A 178 43.76 21.59 0.86
C ALA A 178 44.63 20.50 1.51
N VAL A 179 44.20 19.95 2.65
CA VAL A 179 44.92 18.89 3.37
C VAL A 179 44.57 17.54 2.74
N ARG A 180 45.58 16.72 2.47
CA ARG A 180 45.36 15.32 2.09
C ARG A 180 44.91 14.54 3.31
N GLN A 181 43.65 14.16 3.33
CA GLN A 181 43.09 13.29 4.35
C GLN A 181 43.41 11.82 4.02
N ILE A 182 43.47 11.00 5.06
CA ILE A 182 43.64 9.54 4.94
C ILE A 182 42.24 8.95 4.81
N GLY A 183 42.03 8.03 3.86
CA GLY A 183 40.75 7.33 3.67
C GLY A 183 39.76 8.00 2.73
N VAL A 184 40.04 9.24 2.29
CA VAL A 184 39.15 10.04 1.43
C VAL A 184 39.97 10.88 0.45
N ALA A 185 39.68 10.75 -0.85
CA ALA A 185 40.34 11.52 -1.89
C ALA A 185 39.90 13.00 -1.93
N ASP A 186 38.61 13.28 -1.72
CA ASP A 186 38.02 14.62 -1.58
C ASP A 186 36.88 14.59 -0.55
N GLU A 187 37.05 15.31 0.55
CA GLU A 187 36.08 15.37 1.65
C GLU A 187 34.74 15.99 1.20
N LEU A 188 34.77 16.95 0.27
CA LEU A 188 33.55 17.54 -0.25
C LEU A 188 32.73 16.52 -1.06
N GLU A 189 33.40 15.73 -1.89
CA GLU A 189 32.74 14.67 -2.67
C GLU A 189 32.18 13.58 -1.77
N TYR A 190 32.95 13.17 -0.76
CA TYR A 190 32.51 12.20 0.24
C TYR A 190 31.24 12.66 0.96
N GLN A 191 31.24 13.89 1.51
CA GLN A 191 30.07 14.45 2.20
C GLN A 191 28.88 14.63 1.26
N LYS A 192 29.09 15.05 0.01
CA LYS A 192 28.02 15.10 -1.01
C LYS A 192 27.39 13.72 -1.22
N ALA A 193 28.21 12.68 -1.40
CA ALA A 193 27.72 11.32 -1.58
C ALA A 193 26.92 10.84 -0.36
N GLN A 194 27.36 11.16 0.86
CA GLN A 194 26.59 10.85 2.08
C GLN A 194 25.24 11.55 2.08
N ARG A 195 25.20 12.86 1.83
CA ARG A 195 23.94 13.62 1.82
C ARG A 195 23.00 13.16 0.73
N THR A 196 23.49 12.82 -0.46
CA THR A 196 22.63 12.25 -1.52
C THR A 196 22.00 10.94 -1.08
N ARG A 197 22.74 10.07 -0.39
CA ARG A 197 22.19 8.80 0.13
C ARG A 197 21.15 9.01 1.23
N GLU A 198 21.39 9.98 2.12
CA GLU A 198 20.39 10.39 3.12
C GLU A 198 19.12 10.92 2.47
N LEU A 199 19.24 11.75 1.43
CA LEU A 199 18.09 12.30 0.70
C LEU A 199 17.27 11.22 -0.01
N ILE A 200 17.92 10.17 -0.54
CA ILE A 200 17.22 9.01 -1.14
C ILE A 200 16.45 8.22 -0.07
N ARG A 201 17.03 8.02 1.10
CA ARG A 201 16.34 7.39 2.24
C ARG A 201 15.15 8.23 2.70
N ASP A 202 15.32 9.55 2.79
CA ASP A 202 14.25 10.46 3.17
C ASP A 202 13.13 10.50 2.10
N LEU A 203 13.48 10.35 0.82
CA LEU A 203 12.51 10.20 -0.26
C LEU A 203 11.68 8.93 -0.07
N GLU A 204 12.29 7.76 0.16
CA GLU A 204 11.55 6.52 0.39
C GLU A 204 10.61 6.65 1.60
N ASN A 205 11.11 7.20 2.70
CA ASN A 205 10.30 7.44 3.89
C ASN A 205 9.11 8.39 3.59
N SER A 206 9.32 9.41 2.75
CA SER A 206 8.24 10.31 2.32
C SER A 206 7.24 9.63 1.38
N VAL A 207 7.69 8.69 0.54
CA VAL A 207 6.79 7.90 -0.32
C VAL A 207 5.88 7.00 0.49
N ILE A 208 6.36 6.44 1.61
CA ILE A 208 5.54 5.57 2.48
C ILE A 208 4.68 6.41 3.43
N ASN A 209 5.31 7.30 4.21
CA ASN A 209 4.73 7.98 5.36
C ASN A 209 4.39 9.46 5.11
N GLY A 210 4.60 9.96 3.89
CA GLY A 210 4.35 11.35 3.55
C GLY A 210 2.89 11.76 3.79
N VAL A 211 2.68 13.01 4.18
CA VAL A 211 1.36 13.60 4.41
C VAL A 211 1.35 14.98 3.78
N ALA A 212 0.34 15.27 2.97
CA ALA A 212 0.12 16.60 2.42
C ALA A 212 -0.44 17.55 3.49
N PRO A 213 -0.10 18.86 3.46
CA PRO A 213 -0.68 19.84 4.38
C PRO A 213 -2.20 19.92 4.21
N ALA A 214 -2.94 20.04 5.31
CA ALA A 214 -4.40 20.12 5.30
C ALA A 214 -4.93 21.39 4.60
N SER A 215 -4.16 22.47 4.66
CA SER A 215 -4.45 23.76 4.02
C SER A 215 -3.27 24.19 3.14
N ASP A 216 -3.56 24.82 2.01
CA ASP A 216 -2.57 25.31 1.04
C ASP A 216 -1.51 24.27 0.62
N PRO A 217 -1.93 23.10 0.10
CA PRO A 217 -1.01 22.00 -0.23
C PRO A 217 -0.01 22.34 -1.35
N GLN A 218 -0.27 23.39 -2.12
CA GLN A 218 0.66 23.97 -3.09
C GLN A 218 1.89 24.65 -2.47
N GLY A 219 1.87 24.90 -1.16
CA GLY A 219 2.90 25.60 -0.40
C GLY A 219 2.74 27.12 -0.43
N THR A 220 3.21 27.77 0.63
CA THR A 220 3.25 29.23 0.78
C THR A 220 4.58 29.65 1.41
N SER A 221 4.76 30.93 1.75
CA SER A 221 5.92 31.39 2.52
C SER A 221 5.99 30.80 3.94
N THR A 222 4.86 30.33 4.49
CA THR A 222 4.75 29.76 5.83
C THR A 222 4.39 28.28 5.84
N VAL A 223 3.74 27.80 4.78
CA VAL A 223 3.31 26.40 4.62
C VAL A 223 4.29 25.66 3.71
N ARG A 224 4.93 24.62 4.25
CA ARG A 224 5.82 23.75 3.48
C ARG A 224 5.00 22.80 2.62
N ARG A 225 5.39 22.64 1.36
CA ARG A 225 4.82 21.62 0.46
C ARG A 225 5.46 20.27 0.75
N SER A 226 4.65 19.30 1.14
CA SER A 226 5.05 17.90 1.32
C SER A 226 4.23 17.00 0.40
N MET A 227 4.86 15.91 -0.06
CA MET A 227 4.17 14.92 -0.87
C MET A 227 3.26 14.07 0.01
N ARG A 228 2.13 13.64 -0.56
CA ARG A 228 1.28 12.62 0.06
C ARG A 228 1.88 11.24 -0.23
N GLY A 229 2.11 10.45 0.81
CA GLY A 229 2.66 9.10 0.75
C GLY A 229 1.58 8.03 0.74
N LEU A 230 1.94 6.78 0.46
CA LEU A 230 1.03 5.66 0.23
C LEU A 230 0.06 5.45 1.39
N LEU A 231 0.53 5.46 2.63
CA LEU A 231 -0.33 5.21 3.79
C LEU A 231 -1.44 6.26 3.95
N SER A 232 -1.18 7.52 3.57
CA SER A 232 -2.19 8.58 3.64
C SER A 232 -3.11 8.62 2.41
N PHE A 233 -2.80 7.87 1.35
CA PHE A 233 -3.73 7.63 0.23
C PHE A 233 -4.76 6.54 0.54
N ILE A 234 -4.42 5.58 1.40
CA ILE A 234 -5.29 4.44 1.72
C ILE A 234 -6.27 4.85 2.83
N SER A 235 -7.57 4.69 2.57
CA SER A 235 -8.63 5.02 3.56
C SER A 235 -9.57 3.87 3.89
N THR A 236 -9.82 2.95 2.95
CA THR A 236 -10.85 1.90 3.10
C THR A 236 -10.27 0.54 3.45
N HIS A 237 -9.17 0.13 2.83
CA HIS A 237 -8.54 -1.18 3.06
C HIS A 237 -7.45 -1.09 4.14
N VAL A 238 -7.83 -0.64 5.33
CA VAL A 238 -6.97 -0.61 6.52
C VAL A 238 -7.42 -1.71 7.46
N PHE A 239 -6.55 -2.69 7.70
CA PHE A 239 -6.87 -3.85 8.53
C PHE A 239 -6.21 -3.71 9.90
N GLU A 240 -7.03 -3.72 10.95
CA GLU A 240 -6.59 -3.64 12.34
C GLU A 240 -6.89 -4.96 13.07
N PRO A 241 -5.94 -5.51 13.86
CA PRO A 241 -6.17 -6.73 14.62
C PRO A 241 -7.40 -6.65 15.53
N GLY A 242 -8.34 -7.57 15.33
CA GLY A 242 -9.57 -7.67 16.14
C GLY A 242 -10.71 -6.75 15.74
N VAL A 243 -10.57 -5.99 14.64
CA VAL A 243 -11.60 -5.09 14.10
C VAL A 243 -12.26 -5.74 12.88
N ASP A 244 -13.58 -5.58 12.72
CA ASP A 244 -14.36 -6.03 11.55
C ASP A 244 -14.13 -7.50 11.15
N GLY A 245 -13.95 -8.37 12.14
CA GLY A 245 -13.72 -9.81 11.92
C GLY A 245 -12.30 -10.17 11.46
N PHE A 246 -11.37 -9.21 11.46
CA PHE A 246 -9.95 -9.47 11.22
C PHE A 246 -9.34 -10.18 12.45
N PRO A 247 -8.53 -11.25 12.28
CA PRO A 247 -7.96 -11.99 13.42
C PRO A 247 -7.18 -11.06 14.37
N ALA A 248 -7.30 -11.32 15.68
CA ALA A 248 -6.78 -10.44 16.73
C ALA A 248 -5.29 -10.65 17.07
N ASP A 249 -4.59 -11.54 16.36
CA ASP A 249 -3.18 -11.81 16.59
C ASP A 249 -2.31 -10.55 16.39
N THR A 250 -1.35 -10.35 17.29
CA THR A 250 -0.43 -9.20 17.26
C THR A 250 0.73 -9.39 16.30
N THR A 251 1.07 -10.64 15.99
CA THR A 251 2.04 -11.01 14.96
C THR A 251 1.29 -11.38 13.69
N LEU A 252 1.77 -10.89 12.54
CA LEU A 252 1.19 -11.23 11.24
C LEU A 252 1.08 -12.75 11.10
N THR A 253 -0.13 -13.26 10.87
CA THR A 253 -0.40 -14.67 10.58
C THR A 253 -0.78 -14.88 9.11
N GLU A 254 -0.67 -16.12 8.63
CA GLU A 254 -1.09 -16.46 7.27
C GLU A 254 -2.60 -16.25 7.07
N GLU A 255 -3.40 -16.49 8.10
CA GLU A 255 -4.85 -16.25 8.08
C GLU A 255 -5.17 -14.77 7.89
N GLN A 256 -4.49 -13.88 8.63
CA GLN A 256 -4.63 -12.42 8.48
C GLN A 256 -4.28 -11.97 7.06
N LEU A 257 -3.16 -12.47 6.51
CA LEU A 257 -2.74 -12.13 5.16
C LEU A 257 -3.74 -12.63 4.11
N ASN A 258 -4.17 -13.89 4.19
CA ASN A 258 -5.11 -14.47 3.24
C ASN A 258 -6.49 -13.79 3.27
N LEU A 259 -6.95 -13.38 4.45
CA LEU A 259 -8.20 -12.64 4.58
C LEU A 259 -8.06 -11.25 3.94
N ALA A 260 -6.97 -10.53 4.18
CA ALA A 260 -6.70 -9.25 3.52
C ALA A 260 -6.66 -9.41 1.99
N LEU A 261 -5.94 -10.39 1.46
CA LEU A 261 -5.87 -10.65 0.01
C LEU A 261 -7.24 -10.98 -0.58
N ARG A 262 -8.06 -11.77 0.12
CA ARG A 262 -9.43 -12.11 -0.32
C ARG A 262 -10.33 -10.88 -0.35
N THR A 263 -10.29 -10.03 0.66
CA THR A 263 -11.12 -8.81 0.69
C THR A 263 -10.76 -7.85 -0.45
N ILE A 264 -9.46 -7.65 -0.72
CA ILE A 264 -9.00 -6.83 -1.85
C ILE A 264 -9.44 -7.45 -3.18
N TRP A 265 -9.34 -8.77 -3.33
CA TRP A 265 -9.82 -9.48 -4.51
C TRP A 265 -11.32 -9.28 -4.73
N ASN A 266 -12.14 -9.40 -3.68
CA ASN A 266 -13.58 -9.19 -3.79
C ASN A 266 -13.94 -7.76 -4.20
N SER A 267 -13.20 -6.76 -3.73
CA SER A 267 -13.49 -5.35 -4.04
C SER A 267 -12.92 -4.88 -5.38
N SER A 268 -11.75 -5.35 -5.80
CA SER A 268 -11.03 -4.80 -6.96
C SER A 268 -10.72 -5.82 -8.05
N ALA A 269 -10.87 -7.13 -7.79
CA ALA A 269 -10.41 -8.23 -8.66
C ALA A 269 -8.97 -8.06 -9.20
N GLY A 270 -8.15 -7.28 -8.48
CA GLY A 270 -6.79 -6.94 -8.87
C GLY A 270 -5.79 -8.00 -8.44
N THR A 271 -4.72 -8.15 -9.21
CA THR A 271 -3.55 -8.95 -8.80
C THR A 271 -2.66 -8.12 -7.89
N ILE A 272 -2.16 -8.74 -6.82
CA ILE A 272 -1.22 -8.12 -5.89
C ILE A 272 0.16 -8.70 -6.19
N ASP A 273 1.05 -7.87 -6.71
CA ASP A 273 2.36 -8.31 -7.20
C ASP A 273 3.50 -8.01 -6.22
N LEU A 274 3.31 -7.07 -5.29
CA LEU A 274 4.35 -6.60 -4.37
C LEU A 274 3.78 -6.45 -2.94
N ILE A 275 4.51 -7.00 -1.96
CA ILE A 275 4.22 -6.84 -0.52
C ILE A 275 5.43 -6.17 0.14
N VAL A 276 5.23 -4.98 0.68
CA VAL A 276 6.28 -4.18 1.33
C VAL A 276 6.09 -4.26 2.83
N VAL A 277 7.13 -4.71 3.54
CA VAL A 277 7.06 -4.99 4.98
C VAL A 277 8.35 -4.64 5.71
N GLY A 278 8.23 -4.33 7.01
CA GLY A 278 9.37 -4.20 7.91
C GLY A 278 10.01 -5.54 8.26
N GLY A 279 11.17 -5.49 8.91
CA GLY A 279 11.95 -6.70 9.25
C GLY A 279 11.22 -7.70 10.15
N THR A 280 10.37 -7.21 11.07
CA THR A 280 9.58 -8.07 11.97
C THR A 280 8.53 -8.87 11.21
N GLN A 281 7.78 -8.23 10.30
CA GLN A 281 6.79 -8.91 9.47
C GLN A 281 7.47 -9.80 8.42
N LYS A 282 8.62 -9.40 7.85
CA LYS A 282 9.40 -10.27 6.94
C LYS A 282 9.78 -11.59 7.60
N ARG A 283 10.17 -11.57 8.89
CA ARG A 283 10.43 -12.80 9.66
C ARG A 283 9.17 -13.65 9.83
N ALA A 284 8.02 -13.03 10.12
CA ALA A 284 6.74 -13.74 10.24
C ALA A 284 6.35 -14.41 8.90
N ILE A 285 6.48 -13.70 7.77
CA ILE A 285 6.22 -14.25 6.43
C ILE A 285 7.12 -15.45 6.13
N ASN A 286 8.41 -15.37 6.47
CA ASN A 286 9.32 -16.50 6.28
C ASN A 286 8.90 -17.73 7.11
N GLN A 287 8.30 -17.53 8.29
CA GLN A 287 7.76 -18.63 9.09
C GLN A 287 6.58 -19.34 8.41
N PHE A 288 5.74 -18.64 7.64
CA PHE A 288 4.66 -19.27 6.87
C PHE A 288 5.23 -20.29 5.87
N VAL A 289 6.24 -19.85 5.11
CA VAL A 289 6.91 -20.66 4.07
C VAL A 289 7.70 -21.81 4.68
N ALA A 290 8.19 -21.69 5.91
CA ALA A 290 8.92 -22.76 6.58
C ALA A 290 8.11 -24.06 6.75
N SER A 291 6.78 -23.95 6.87
CA SER A 291 5.87 -25.08 7.00
C SER A 291 5.62 -25.84 5.69
N SER A 292 5.81 -25.20 4.52
CA SER A 292 5.52 -25.73 3.18
C SER A 292 6.76 -26.21 2.41
N ARG A 293 7.91 -26.30 3.09
CA ARG A 293 9.18 -26.75 2.50
C ARG A 293 9.08 -28.20 2.03
N ARG A 294 9.11 -28.42 0.71
CA ARG A 294 9.27 -29.74 0.09
C ARG A 294 10.73 -29.95 -0.27
N PHE A 295 11.32 -31.03 0.24
CA PHE A 295 12.68 -31.45 -0.11
C PHE A 295 12.62 -32.40 -1.31
N THR A 296 13.41 -32.15 -2.34
CA THR A 296 13.72 -33.17 -3.35
C THR A 296 15.04 -33.85 -2.98
N PRO A 297 15.17 -35.18 -3.14
CA PRO A 297 16.32 -35.94 -2.62
C PRO A 297 17.70 -35.62 -3.24
N ALA A 298 17.81 -34.63 -4.14
CA ALA A 298 19.01 -34.35 -4.93
C ALA A 298 19.52 -32.90 -4.80
N SER A 299 18.98 -32.09 -3.87
CA SER A 299 19.42 -30.70 -3.68
C SER A 299 20.36 -30.55 -2.48
N ASP A 300 21.65 -30.36 -2.73
CA ASP A 300 22.70 -30.05 -1.72
C ASP A 300 22.84 -28.55 -1.42
N SER A 301 22.02 -27.69 -2.03
CA SER A 301 22.02 -26.25 -1.75
C SER A 301 20.62 -25.69 -1.55
N PHE A 302 20.46 -24.94 -0.47
CA PHE A 302 19.28 -24.16 -0.14
C PHE A 302 19.30 -22.86 -0.94
N LYS A 303 18.24 -22.59 -1.70
CA LYS A 303 17.99 -21.26 -2.27
C LYS A 303 16.66 -20.77 -1.73
N ASP A 304 16.73 -19.70 -0.94
CA ASP A 304 15.55 -18.95 -0.51
C ASP A 304 15.02 -18.22 -1.76
N MET A 305 13.88 -18.65 -2.31
CA MET A 305 13.18 -17.93 -3.38
C MET A 305 12.34 -16.81 -2.75
N VAL A 306 13.01 -15.82 -2.17
CA VAL A 306 12.45 -14.48 -2.07
C VAL A 306 13.24 -13.67 -3.09
N SER A 307 12.65 -13.46 -4.26
CA SER A 307 13.22 -12.58 -5.28
C SER A 307 13.55 -11.24 -4.62
N THR A 308 14.78 -10.77 -4.85
CA THR A 308 15.14 -9.35 -4.79
C THR A 308 14.08 -8.51 -5.46
#